data_AF-A0A7J3TLU4-F1
#
_entry.id   AF-A0A7J3TLU4-F1
#
_cell.length_a   1.000
_cell.length_b   1.000
_cell.length_c   1.000
_cell.angle_alpha   90.00
_cell.angle_beta   90.00
_cell.angle_gamma   90.00
#
_symmetry.space_group_name_H-M   'P 1'
#
loop_
_entity.id
_entity.type
_entity.pdbx_description
1 polymer ?
#
loop_
_entity_poly.entity_id
_entity_poly.type
_entity_poly.pdbx_seq_one_letter_code
_entity_poly.pdbx_strand_id
1 'polypeptide(L)'
;MFKTILFILTLISLILPILSYKYFMQLMMLVRIRRGGILVSGAVTLLIGYIFFMLPWIFVGEDIVEIRVFSYYVIMLGLIILVYGVMRIYLDWRGVIK
;
A
#
# COMPACT_ATOMS: atom_id res chain seq x y z
N MET A 1 20.96 -11.36 -22.08
CA MET A 1 19.86 -10.47 -22.54
C MET A 1 18.65 -10.47 -21.61
N PHE A 2 18.02 -11.62 -21.35
CA PHE A 2 16.78 -11.68 -20.53
C PHE A 2 16.94 -11.10 -19.10
N LYS A 3 18.03 -11.46 -18.39
CA LYS A 3 18.33 -10.93 -17.05
C LYS A 3 18.47 -9.40 -17.02
N THR A 4 19.08 -8.82 -18.05
CA THR A 4 19.28 -7.36 -18.16
C THR A 4 17.96 -6.64 -18.39
N ILE A 5 17.07 -7.21 -19.21
CA ILE A 5 15.72 -6.66 -19.45
C ILE A 5 14.89 -6.71 -18.17
N LEU A 6 14.91 -7.85 -17.46
CA LEU A 6 14.23 -7.97 -16.17
C LEU A 6 14.75 -6.96 -15.15
N PHE A 7 16.07 -6.75 -15.07
CA PHE A 7 16.66 -5.77 -14.18
C PHE A 7 16.20 -4.34 -14.49
N ILE A 8 16.15 -3.96 -15.78
CA ILE A 8 15.66 -2.65 -16.21
C ILE A 8 14.17 -2.49 -15.87
N LEU A 9 13.35 -3.51 -16.13
CA LEU A 9 11.93 -3.48 -15.77
C LEU A 9 11.71 -3.35 -14.26
N THR A 10 12.52 -4.04 -13.44
CA THR A 10 12.49 -3.89 -11.98
C THR A 10 12.84 -2.47 -11.57
N LEU A 11 13.90 -1.88 -12.12
CA LEU A 11 14.27 -0.49 -11.85
C LEU A 11 13.15 0.51 -12.21
N ILE A 12 12.53 0.34 -13.39
CA ILE A 12 11.39 1.18 -13.80
C ILE A 12 10.21 0.99 -12.84
N SER A 13 9.92 -0.25 -12.43
CA SER A 13 8.83 -0.55 -11.51
C SER A 13 9.00 0.11 -10.13
N LEU A 14 10.25 0.32 -9.67
CA LEU A 14 10.53 1.01 -8.42
C LEU A 14 10.23 2.52 -8.47
N ILE A 15 10.20 3.11 -9.67
CA ILE A 15 9.86 4.54 -9.87
C ILE A 15 8.33 4.76 -9.85
N LEU A 16 7.55 3.75 -10.27
CA LEU A 16 6.09 3.86 -10.38
C LEU A 16 5.38 4.20 -9.06
N PRO A 17 5.76 3.66 -7.89
CA PRO A 17 5.18 4.06 -6.60
C PRO A 17 5.41 5.53 -6.28
N ILE A 18 6.59 6.07 -6.62
CA ILE A 18 6.95 7.47 -6.37
C ILE A 18 6.06 8.39 -7.22
N LEU A 19 5.91 8.05 -8.52
CA LEU A 19 5.02 8.79 -9.42
C LEU A 19 3.57 8.71 -8.96
N SER A 20 3.10 7.52 -8.62
CA SER A 20 1.73 7.31 -8.13
C SER A 20 1.45 8.11 -6.86
N TYR A 21 2.39 8.14 -5.91
CA TYR A 21 2.29 8.95 -4.70
C TYR A 21 2.20 10.44 -5.02
N LYS A 22 3.04 10.95 -5.93
CA LYS A 22 3.02 12.36 -6.34
C LYS A 22 1.66 12.76 -6.92
N TYR A 23 1.14 12.00 -7.87
CA TYR A 23 -0.17 12.28 -8.47
C TYR A 23 -1.31 12.13 -7.47
N PHE A 24 -1.25 11.13 -6.60
CA PHE A 24 -2.21 10.96 -5.52
C PHE A 24 -2.24 12.17 -4.60
N MET A 25 -1.09 12.65 -4.12
CA MET A 25 -1.03 13.83 -3.26
C MET A 25 -1.52 15.10 -3.96
N GLN A 26 -1.22 15.27 -5.25
CA GLN A 26 -1.77 16.37 -6.05
C GLN A 26 -3.30 16.32 -6.10
N LEU A 27 -3.88 15.15 -6.36
CA LEU A 27 -5.33 14.97 -6.38
C LEU A 27 -5.95 15.26 -5.01
N MET A 28 -5.34 14.77 -3.92
CA MET A 28 -5.82 15.05 -2.57
C MET A 28 -5.79 16.54 -2.21
N MET A 29 -4.76 17.27 -2.67
CA MET A 29 -4.69 18.73 -2.52
C MET A 29 -5.78 19.45 -3.32
N LEU A 30 -6.05 19.04 -4.57
CA LEU A 30 -7.12 19.61 -5.40
C LEU A 30 -8.49 19.46 -4.71
N VAL A 31 -8.71 18.31 -4.10
CA VAL A 31 -9.96 17.97 -3.39
C VAL A 31 -9.96 18.50 -1.95
N ARG A 32 -8.93 19.26 -1.55
CA ARG A 32 -8.73 19.87 -0.20
C ARG A 32 -8.72 18.86 0.96
N ILE A 33 -8.40 17.61 0.69
CA ILE A 33 -8.32 16.55 1.72
C ILE A 33 -6.90 16.50 2.29
N ARG A 34 -6.72 16.95 3.53
CA ARG A 34 -5.41 16.96 4.21
C ARG A 34 -4.93 15.58 4.68
N ARG A 35 -5.80 14.58 4.68
CA ARG A 35 -5.57 13.26 5.30
C ARG A 35 -5.20 12.14 4.33
N GLY A 36 -4.82 12.47 3.09
CA GLY A 36 -4.41 11.48 2.08
C GLY A 36 -3.27 10.56 2.54
N GLY A 37 -2.38 11.04 3.41
CA GLY A 37 -1.29 10.24 3.99
C GLY A 37 -1.75 8.99 4.73
N ILE A 38 -2.97 8.96 5.29
CA ILE A 38 -3.53 7.78 5.97
C ILE A 38 -3.79 6.65 4.97
N LEU A 39 -4.22 6.97 3.75
CA LEU A 39 -4.41 5.96 2.71
C LEU A 39 -3.06 5.38 2.25
N VAL A 40 -2.04 6.23 2.19
CA VAL A 40 -0.68 5.80 1.82
C VAL A 40 -0.09 4.91 2.90
N SER A 41 -0.24 5.25 4.18
CA SER A 41 0.23 4.38 5.26
C SER A 41 -0.49 3.03 5.25
N GLY A 42 -1.81 3.01 5.04
CA GLY A 42 -2.57 1.76 4.90
C GLY A 42 -2.09 0.90 3.73
N ALA A 43 -1.83 1.51 2.57
CA ALA A 43 -1.29 0.81 1.40
C ALA A 43 0.13 0.26 1.64
N VAL A 44 1.01 1.03 2.30
CA VAL A 44 2.36 0.58 2.68
C VAL A 44 2.29 -0.57 3.69
N THR A 45 1.40 -0.49 4.69
CA THR A 45 1.19 -1.59 5.64
C THR A 45 0.71 -2.86 4.94
N LEU A 46 -0.22 -2.76 3.99
CA LEU A 46 -0.65 -3.91 3.18
C LEU A 46 0.50 -4.51 2.38
N LEU A 47 1.33 -3.66 1.75
CA LEU A 47 2.49 -4.11 0.99
C LEU A 47 3.47 -4.87 1.89
N ILE A 48 3.75 -4.36 3.09
CA ILE A 48 4.60 -5.04 4.09
C ILE A 48 3.98 -6.39 4.47
N GLY A 49 2.69 -6.44 4.77
CA GLY A 49 1.98 -7.68 5.07
C GLY A 49 2.08 -8.70 3.93
N TYR A 50 1.90 -8.26 2.69
CA TYR A 50 2.05 -9.11 1.51
C TYR A 50 3.48 -9.61 1.31
N ILE A 51 4.50 -8.77 1.55
CA ILE A 51 5.90 -9.20 1.52
C ILE A 51 6.12 -10.33 2.54
N PHE A 52 5.69 -10.15 3.80
CA PHE A 52 5.81 -11.19 4.82
C PHE A 52 5.08 -12.48 4.45
N PHE A 53 3.89 -12.38 3.84
CA PHE A 53 3.15 -13.52 3.35
C PHE A 53 3.92 -14.31 2.27
N MET A 54 4.62 -13.62 1.37
CA MET A 54 5.37 -14.25 0.28
C MET A 54 6.76 -14.76 0.68
N LEU A 55 7.36 -14.24 1.75
CA LEU A 55 8.72 -14.57 2.18
C LEU A 55 8.97 -16.09 2.34
N PRO A 56 8.14 -16.86 3.06
CA PRO A 56 8.37 -18.29 3.26
C PRO A 56 8.47 -19.06 1.93
N TRP A 57 7.57 -18.77 0.99
CA TRP A 57 7.59 -19.40 -0.33
C TRP A 57 8.85 -19.07 -1.13
N ILE A 58 9.38 -17.85 -1.01
CA ILE A 58 10.58 -17.44 -1.75
C ILE A 58 11.85 -18.06 -1.17
N PHE A 59 11.98 -18.11 0.16
CA PHE A 59 13.23 -18.49 0.82
C PHE A 59 13.28 -19.94 1.29
N VAL A 60 12.13 -20.52 1.62
CA VAL A 60 12.01 -21.87 2.19
C VAL A 60 11.33 -22.82 1.21
N GLY A 61 10.44 -22.31 0.35
CA GLY A 61 9.72 -23.09 -0.66
C GLY A 61 8.47 -23.80 -0.13
N GLU A 62 8.20 -23.65 1.17
CA GLU A 62 7.00 -24.14 1.84
C GLU A 62 6.41 -23.07 2.74
N ASP A 63 5.21 -23.33 3.23
CA ASP A 63 4.55 -22.42 4.14
C ASP A 63 5.12 -22.51 5.56
N ILE A 64 5.26 -21.36 6.20
CA ILE A 64 5.55 -21.25 7.63
C ILE A 64 4.34 -20.61 8.29
N VAL A 65 3.63 -21.39 9.11
CA VAL A 65 2.34 -21.01 9.69
C VAL A 65 2.45 -19.74 10.52
N GLU A 66 3.51 -19.59 11.29
CA GLU A 66 3.75 -18.42 12.16
C GLU A 66 3.88 -17.14 11.34
N ILE A 67 4.63 -17.18 10.24
CA ILE A 67 4.85 -16.03 9.37
C ILE A 67 3.56 -15.70 8.61
N ARG A 68 2.83 -16.72 8.16
CA ARG A 68 1.51 -16.55 7.53
C ARG A 68 0.54 -15.85 8.48
N VAL A 69 0.39 -16.35 9.71
CA VAL A 69 -0.50 -15.76 10.71
C VAL A 69 -0.07 -14.33 11.06
N PHE A 70 1.23 -14.07 11.23
CA PHE A 70 1.75 -12.72 11.41
C PHE A 70 1.39 -11.80 10.23
N SER A 71 1.57 -12.27 9.00
CA SER A 71 1.24 -11.51 7.80
C SER A 71 -0.25 -11.13 7.74
N TYR A 72 -1.14 -12.03 8.19
CA TYR A 72 -2.57 -11.75 8.25
C TYR A 72 -2.90 -10.65 9.26
N TYR A 73 -2.23 -10.61 10.41
CA TYR A 73 -2.41 -9.50 11.35
C TYR A 73 -1.94 -8.17 10.75
N VAL A 74 -0.81 -8.16 10.05
CA VAL A 74 -0.31 -6.94 9.37
C VAL A 74 -1.27 -6.49 8.27
N ILE A 75 -1.76 -7.42 7.45
CA ILE A 75 -2.75 -7.14 6.39
C ILE A 75 -4.04 -6.59 7.01
N MET A 76 -4.56 -7.23 8.06
CA MET A 76 -5.76 -6.77 8.76
C MET A 76 -5.58 -5.34 9.29
N LEU A 77 -4.43 -5.03 9.89
CA LEU A 77 -4.12 -3.69 10.36
C LEU A 77 -4.09 -2.67 9.21
N GLY A 78 -3.48 -3.03 8.07
CA GLY A 78 -3.49 -2.22 6.86
C GLY A 78 -4.90 -1.94 6.34
N LEU A 79 -5.77 -2.96 6.31
CA LEU A 79 -7.18 -2.81 5.93
C LEU A 79 -7.94 -1.88 6.89
N ILE A 80 -7.74 -2.01 8.20
CA ILE A 80 -8.36 -1.13 9.20
C ILE A 80 -7.94 0.33 8.97
N ILE A 81 -6.65 0.59 8.72
CA ILE A 81 -6.15 1.93 8.40
C ILE A 81 -6.83 2.48 7.14
N LEU A 82 -6.94 1.67 6.08
CA LEU A 82 -7.59 2.10 4.83
C LEU A 82 -9.07 2.40 5.03
N VAL A 83 -9.81 1.51 5.70
CA VAL A 83 -11.24 1.70 5.99
C VAL A 83 -11.44 3.00 6.79
N TYR A 84 -10.64 3.19 7.83
CA TYR A 84 -10.66 4.44 8.61
C TYR A 84 -10.34 5.67 7.75
N GLY A 85 -9.31 5.58 6.90
CA GLY A 85 -8.93 6.63 5.96
C GLY A 85 -10.08 7.01 5.03
N VAL A 86 -10.70 6.04 4.37
CA VAL A 86 -11.84 6.24 3.46
C VAL A 86 -13.04 6.85 4.21
N MET A 87 -13.38 6.32 5.39
CA MET A 87 -14.47 6.87 6.20
C MET A 87 -14.24 8.34 6.57
N ARG A 88 -13.03 8.70 6.99
CA ARG A 88 -12.69 10.08 7.36
C ARG A 88 -12.74 11.01 6.16
N ILE A 89 -12.24 10.56 5.01
CA ILE A 89 -12.33 11.30 3.75
C ILE A 89 -13.79 11.55 3.38
N TYR A 90 -14.63 10.53 3.46
CA TYR A 90 -16.06 10.64 3.17
C TYR A 90 -16.76 11.65 4.10
N LEU A 91 -16.45 11.63 5.40
CA LEU A 91 -17.00 12.60 6.37
C LEU A 91 -16.51 14.02 6.09
N ASP A 92 -15.22 14.21 5.81
CA ASP A 92 -14.65 15.51 5.46
C ASP A 92 -15.32 16.07 4.19
N TRP A 93 -15.60 15.21 3.20
CA TRP A 93 -16.31 15.60 1.97
C TRP A 93 -17.77 15.96 2.20
N ARG A 94 -18.50 15.17 2.99
CA ARG A 94 -19.90 15.43 3.34
C ARG A 94 -20.06 16.76 4.08
N GLY A 95 -19.05 17.18 4.85
CA GLY A 95 -19.02 18.47 5.53
C GLY A 95 -18.85 19.68 4.62
N VAL A 96 -18.31 19.51 3.41
CA VAL A 96 -18.05 20.59 2.44
C VAL A 96 -19.22 20.82 1.47
N ILE A 97 -20.10 19.83 1.29
CA ILE A 97 -21.27 19.90 0.38
C ILE A 97 -22.51 20.53 1.06
N LYS A 98 -22.45 20.84 2.35
CA LYS A 98 -23.46 21.67 3.03
C LYS A 98 -23.14 23.15 2.88
#